data_AF-D6S6F4-F1
#
_entry.id   AF-D6S6F4-F1
#
_cell.length_a   1.000
_cell.length_b   1.000
_cell.length_c   1.000
_cell.angle_alpha   90.00
_cell.angle_beta   90.00
_cell.angle_gamma   90.00
#
_symmetry.space_group_name_H-M   'P 1'
#
loop_
_entity.id
_entity.type
_entity.pdbx_description
1 polymer ?
#
loop_
_entity_poly.entity_id
_entity_poly.type
_entity_poly.pdbx_seq_one_letter_code
_entity_poly.pdbx_strand_id
1 'polypeptide(L)'
;MVSKVLAGNTIGSVAIEIGINRGQLYSWVNKYKNYGYNGLVNRKRGCKSKNTSMKKKNIHKPRKLNESEREELIRLRAENEYIKAENEIIKKEIALREERYAAQLKAKKQRLSRT
;
A
#
# COMPACT_ATOMS: atom_id res chain seq x y z
N MET A 1 -11.81 8.55 4.87
CA MET A 1 -12.27 8.50 6.28
C MET A 1 -11.14 8.07 7.22
N VAL A 2 -10.78 6.79 7.32
CA VAL A 2 -9.62 6.34 8.14
C VAL A 2 -8.31 6.98 7.65
N SER A 3 -8.14 7.12 6.33
CA SER A 3 -7.03 7.84 5.71
C SER A 3 -6.86 9.29 6.19
N LYS A 4 -7.96 10.03 6.39
CA LYS A 4 -7.90 11.42 6.88
C LYS A 4 -7.34 11.49 8.30
N VAL A 5 -7.69 10.52 9.15
CA VAL A 5 -7.16 10.40 10.52
C VAL A 5 -5.68 10.01 10.50
N LEU A 6 -5.28 9.12 9.60
CA LEU A 6 -3.86 8.74 9.44
C LEU A 6 -3.00 9.90 8.90
N ALA A 7 -3.60 10.82 8.15
CA ALA A 7 -2.97 12.05 7.70
C ALA A 7 -2.85 13.13 8.81
N GLY A 8 -3.20 12.80 10.07
CA GLY A 8 -3.00 13.69 11.22
C GLY A 8 -4.25 14.45 11.68
N ASN A 9 -5.39 14.28 11.01
CA ASN A 9 -6.64 14.92 11.46
C ASN A 9 -7.21 14.24 12.70
N THR A 10 -7.86 15.02 13.57
CA THR A 10 -8.49 14.46 14.77
C THR A 10 -9.71 13.61 14.41
N ILE A 11 -9.87 12.49 15.12
CA ILE A 11 -11.01 11.58 14.95
C ILE A 11 -12.35 12.32 15.14
N GLY A 12 -12.40 13.28 16.07
CA GLY A 12 -13.58 14.07 16.34
C GLY A 12 -14.03 14.94 15.16
N SER A 13 -13.11 15.70 14.57
CA SER A 13 -13.39 16.56 13.42
C SER A 13 -13.87 15.74 12.22
N VAL A 14 -13.15 14.65 11.90
CA VAL A 14 -13.49 13.77 10.77
C VAL A 14 -14.83 13.06 10.99
N ALA A 15 -15.16 12.67 12.22
CA ALA A 15 -16.42 12.03 12.54
C ALA A 15 -17.62 12.98 12.37
N ILE A 16 -17.46 14.25 12.78
CA ILE A 16 -18.50 15.30 12.61
C ILE A 16 -18.71 15.60 11.13
N GLU A 17 -17.61 15.80 10.37
CA GLU A 17 -17.66 16.06 8.92
C GLU A 17 -18.44 14.98 8.17
N ILE A 18 -18.28 13.71 8.57
CA ILE A 18 -18.86 12.54 7.90
C ILE A 18 -20.22 12.15 8.51
N GLY A 19 -20.62 12.74 9.66
CA GLY A 19 -21.88 12.43 10.34
C GLY A 19 -21.92 11.04 10.98
N ILE A 20 -20.78 10.51 11.43
CA ILE A 20 -20.68 9.19 12.09
C ILE A 20 -20.28 9.31 13.56
N ASN A 21 -20.55 8.27 14.35
CA ASN A 21 -20.12 8.26 15.74
C ASN A 21 -18.59 8.17 15.84
N ARG A 22 -18.00 9.03 16.68
CA ARG A 22 -16.55 9.04 16.99
C ARG A 22 -16.03 7.64 17.38
N GLY A 23 -16.79 6.87 18.15
CA GLY A 23 -16.42 5.51 18.57
C GLY A 23 -16.35 4.50 17.42
N GLN A 24 -17.23 4.64 16.40
CA GLN A 24 -17.18 3.80 15.20
C GLN A 24 -15.91 4.08 14.39
N LEU A 25 -15.59 5.36 14.19
CA LEU A 25 -14.37 5.77 13.50
C LEU A 25 -13.12 5.31 14.26
N TYR A 26 -13.09 5.46 15.59
CA TYR A 26 -11.99 4.97 16.43
C TYR A 26 -11.76 3.46 16.25
N SER A 27 -12.83 2.66 16.29
CA SER A 27 -12.75 1.21 16.09
C SER A 27 -12.17 0.85 14.71
N TRP A 28 -12.60 1.54 13.66
CA TRP A 28 -12.09 1.34 12.31
C TRP A 28 -10.62 1.74 12.16
N VAL A 29 -10.20 2.86 12.72
CA VAL A 29 -8.79 3.29 12.73
C VAL A 29 -7.92 2.26 13.45
N ASN A 30 -8.35 1.78 14.61
CA ASN A 30 -7.59 0.77 15.37
C ASN A 30 -7.51 -0.57 14.62
N LYS A 31 -8.60 -1.02 13.99
CA LYS A 31 -8.60 -2.23 13.15
C LYS A 31 -7.65 -2.09 11.97
N TYR A 32 -7.62 -0.92 11.34
CA TYR A 32 -6.72 -0.64 10.23
C TYR A 32 -5.24 -0.64 10.67
N LYS A 33 -4.91 -0.04 11.82
CA LYS A 33 -3.54 -0.07 12.35
C LYS A 33 -3.04 -1.49 12.66
N ASN A 34 -3.92 -2.34 13.20
CA ASN A 34 -3.53 -3.69 13.62
C ASN A 34 -3.55 -4.73 12.48
N TYR A 35 -4.45 -4.59 11.51
CA TYR A 35 -4.70 -5.63 10.50
C TYR A 35 -4.67 -5.10 9.06
N GLY A 36 -4.29 -3.84 8.86
CA GLY A 36 -4.36 -3.16 7.57
C GLY A 36 -5.77 -3.13 6.99
N TYR A 37 -5.85 -3.10 5.66
CA TYR A 37 -7.12 -3.13 4.94
C TYR A 37 -7.99 -4.35 5.30
N ASN A 38 -7.36 -5.50 5.55
CA ASN A 38 -8.04 -6.75 5.94
C ASN A 38 -8.80 -6.67 7.28
N GLY A 39 -8.50 -5.67 8.12
CA GLY A 39 -9.21 -5.38 9.36
C GLY A 39 -10.52 -4.61 9.17
N LEU A 40 -10.67 -3.92 8.04
CA LEU A 40 -11.89 -3.18 7.68
C LEU A 40 -12.89 -4.06 6.92
N VAL A 41 -12.42 -5.17 6.33
CA VAL A 41 -13.30 -6.17 5.70
C VAL A 41 -14.20 -6.78 6.77
N ASN A 42 -15.51 -6.83 6.49
CA ASN A 42 -16.51 -7.40 7.40
C ASN A 42 -16.25 -8.90 7.58
N ARG A 43 -15.56 -9.26 8.67
CA ARG A 43 -15.39 -10.67 9.06
C ARG A 43 -16.67 -11.11 9.75
N LYS A 44 -17.26 -12.22 9.28
CA LYS A 44 -18.40 -12.86 9.95
C LYS A 44 -18.04 -13.10 11.42
N ARG A 45 -18.61 -12.29 12.31
CA ARG A 45 -18.48 -12.46 13.76
C ARG A 45 -19.43 -13.58 14.16
N GLY A 46 -18.90 -14.75 14.46
CA GLY A 46 -19.70 -15.93 14.78
C GLY A 46 -19.04 -16.85 15.79
N CYS A 47 -19.87 -17.48 16.62
CA CYS A 47 -19.49 -18.59 17.49
C CYS A 47 -18.97 -19.76 16.64
N LYS A 48 -17.91 -20.45 17.10
CA LYS A 48 -17.49 -21.70 16.46
C LYS A 48 -18.68 -22.65 16.52
N SER A 49 -19.12 -23.17 15.38
CA SER A 49 -20.13 -24.25 15.34
C SER A 49 -19.69 -25.35 16.31
N LYS A 50 -20.57 -25.69 17.25
CA LYS A 50 -20.36 -26.80 18.19
C LYS A 50 -20.41 -28.08 17.34
N ASN A 51 -19.24 -28.66 17.10
CA ASN A 51 -19.01 -29.89 16.34
C ASN A 51 -19.57 -29.92 14.91
N THR A 52 -18.68 -29.75 13.93
CA THR A 52 -18.84 -30.44 12.65
C THR A 52 -17.56 -31.23 12.38
N SER A 53 -17.65 -32.54 12.61
CA SER A 53 -16.71 -33.54 12.09
C SER A 53 -16.87 -33.65 10.56
N MET A 54 -16.75 -32.54 9.85
CA MET A 54 -16.71 -32.52 8.39
C MET A 54 -15.28 -32.22 7.99
N LYS A 55 -14.70 -33.10 7.15
CA LYS A 55 -13.39 -32.91 6.55
C LYS A 55 -13.33 -31.49 5.99
N LYS A 56 -12.50 -30.63 6.59
CA LYS A 56 -12.20 -29.31 6.05
C LYS A 56 -11.56 -29.53 4.68
N LYS A 57 -12.34 -29.39 3.60
CA LYS A 57 -11.75 -29.23 2.25
C LYS A 57 -10.86 -28.01 2.34
N ASN A 58 -9.60 -28.17 1.95
CA ASN A 58 -8.60 -27.12 2.04
C ASN A 58 -8.92 -26.07 0.95
N ILE A 59 -9.82 -25.13 1.26
CA ILE A 59 -10.29 -24.07 0.33
C ILE A 59 -9.14 -23.13 -0.06
N HIS A 60 -8.02 -23.16 0.69
CA HIS A 60 -6.84 -22.33 0.45
C HIS A 60 -5.87 -22.90 -0.60
N LYS A 61 -6.18 -24.03 -1.25
CA LYS A 61 -5.33 -24.46 -2.38
C LYS A 61 -5.60 -23.54 -3.58
N PRO A 62 -4.58 -22.81 -4.08
CA PRO A 62 -4.76 -22.04 -5.30
C PRO A 62 -5.21 -22.99 -6.41
N ARG A 63 -6.29 -22.60 -7.09
CA ARG A 63 -6.81 -23.33 -8.25
C ARG A 63 -5.69 -23.44 -9.29
N LYS A 64 -5.55 -24.61 -9.91
CA LYS A 64 -4.66 -24.76 -11.07
C LYS A 64 -5.17 -23.86 -12.18
N LEU A 65 -4.34 -22.91 -12.62
CA LEU A 65 -4.62 -22.01 -13.74
C LEU A 65 -4.75 -22.83 -15.03
N ASN A 66 -5.73 -22.46 -15.86
CA ASN A 66 -5.94 -23.00 -17.20
C ASN A 66 -4.82 -22.51 -18.15
N GLU A 67 -4.65 -23.17 -19.29
CA GLU A 67 -3.52 -22.88 -20.21
C GLU A 67 -3.51 -21.42 -20.70
N SER A 68 -4.68 -20.89 -21.07
CA SER A 68 -4.82 -19.49 -21.49
C SER A 68 -4.44 -18.49 -20.39
N GLU A 69 -4.83 -18.76 -19.13
CA GLU A 69 -4.49 -17.89 -17.99
C GLU A 69 -2.98 -17.93 -17.68
N ARG A 70 -2.31 -19.05 -17.95
CA ARG A 70 -0.85 -19.19 -17.77
C ARG A 70 -0.09 -18.38 -18.80
N GLU A 71 -0.51 -18.42 -20.06
CA GLU A 71 0.09 -17.63 -21.12
C GLU A 71 -0.05 -16.13 -20.87
N GLU A 72 -1.23 -15.68 -20.44
CA GLU A 72 -1.46 -14.28 -20.04
C GLU A 72 -0.55 -13.88 -18.88
N LEU A 73 -0.40 -14.76 -17.88
CA LEU A 73 0.50 -14.52 -16.75
C LEU A 73 1.97 -14.40 -17.18
N ILE A 74 2.40 -15.15 -18.19
CA ILE A 74 3.76 -15.03 -18.75
C ILE A 74 3.93 -13.68 -19.44
N ARG A 75 2.97 -13.24 -20.27
CA ARG A 75 3.01 -11.93 -20.93
C ARG A 75 3.08 -10.79 -19.91
N LEU A 76 2.20 -10.81 -18.91
CA LEU A 76 2.17 -9.81 -17.85
C LEU A 76 3.46 -9.79 -17.03
N ARG A 77 4.10 -10.93 -16.80
CA ARG A 77 5.40 -10.99 -16.11
C ARG A 77 6.51 -10.36 -16.93
N ALA A 78 6.55 -10.63 -18.24
CA ALA A 78 7.52 -10.02 -19.14
C ALA A 78 7.34 -8.50 -19.23
N GLU A 79 6.10 -8.02 -19.34
CA GLU A 79 5.80 -6.59 -19.35
C GLU A 79 6.18 -5.91 -18.03
N ASN A 80 5.88 -6.54 -16.89
CA ASN A 80 6.29 -6.03 -15.58
C ASN A 80 7.81 -5.95 -15.42
N GLU A 81 8.55 -6.91 -15.96
CA GLU A 81 10.01 -6.91 -15.94
C GLU A 81 10.58 -5.75 -16.77
N TYR A 82 10.06 -5.55 -17.98
CA TYR A 82 10.43 -4.42 -18.83
C TYR A 82 10.17 -3.07 -18.15
N ILE A 83 8.97 -2.88 -17.59
CA ILE A 83 8.59 -1.64 -16.89
C ILE A 83 9.49 -1.41 -15.67
N LYS A 84 9.89 -2.47 -14.95
CA LYS A 84 10.82 -2.34 -13.82
C LYS A 84 12.20 -1.87 -14.27
N ALA A 85 12.71 -2.40 -15.38
CA ALA A 85 13.99 -1.97 -15.93
C ALA A 85 13.97 -0.48 -16.33
N GLU A 86 12.91 -0.04 -17.01
CA GLU A 86 12.74 1.38 -17.36
C GLU A 86 12.67 2.29 -16.13
N ASN A 87 11.92 1.87 -15.10
CA ASN A 87 11.87 2.60 -13.83
C ASN A 87 13.23 2.70 -13.13
N GLU A 88 14.06 1.67 -13.21
CA GLU A 88 15.42 1.73 -12.66
C GLU A 88 16.31 2.72 -13.42
N ILE A 89 16.21 2.76 -14.75
CA ILE A 89 16.95 3.72 -15.57
C ILE A 89 16.55 5.14 -15.19
N ILE A 90 15.25 5.45 -15.15
CA ILE A 90 14.72 6.78 -14.79
C ILE A 90 15.20 7.18 -13.39
N LYS A 91 15.18 6.26 -12.42
CA LYS A 91 15.69 6.53 -11.06
C LYS A 91 17.17 6.89 -11.05
N LYS A 92 18.00 6.20 -11.83
CA LYS A 92 19.44 6.50 -11.95
C LYS A 92 19.68 7.87 -12.60
N GLU A 93 18.91 8.21 -13.63
CA GLU A 93 18.99 9.52 -14.27
C GLU A 93 18.61 10.67 -13.34
N ILE A 94 17.52 10.50 -12.57
CA ILE A 94 17.10 11.48 -11.57
C ILE A 94 18.20 11.68 -10.53
N ALA A 95 18.74 10.59 -9.97
CA ALA A 95 19.81 10.66 -8.99
C ALA A 95 21.05 11.38 -9.52
N LEU A 96 21.47 11.09 -10.76
CA LEU A 96 22.61 11.76 -11.40
C LEU A 96 22.35 13.26 -11.61
N ARG A 97 21.12 13.64 -11.98
CA ARG A 97 20.74 15.03 -12.18
C ARG A 97 20.74 15.81 -10.86
N GLU A 98 20.22 15.21 -9.80
CA GLU A 98 20.21 15.79 -8.45
C GLU A 98 21.64 15.99 -7.91
N GLU A 99 22.52 15.01 -8.09
CA GLU A 99 23.93 15.11 -7.70
C GLU A 99 24.64 16.26 -8.42
N ARG A 100 24.48 16.34 -9.76
CA ARG A 100 25.05 17.43 -10.56
C ARG A 100 24.53 18.80 -10.11
N TYR A 101 23.24 18.92 -9.84
CA TYR A 101 22.63 20.16 -9.36
C TYR A 101 23.18 20.56 -7.98
N ALA A 102 23.29 19.60 -7.05
CA ALA A 102 23.86 19.84 -5.73
C ALA A 102 25.34 20.28 -5.80
N ALA A 103 26.13 19.67 -6.67
CA ALA A 103 27.53 20.05 -6.89
C ALA A 103 27.65 21.49 -7.43
N GLN A 104 26.82 21.87 -8.40
CA GLN A 104 26.78 23.24 -8.95
C GLN A 104 26.41 24.27 -7.88
N LEU A 105 25.39 23.98 -7.06
CA LEU A 105 25.00 24.87 -5.96
C LEU A 105 26.12 25.03 -4.93
N LYS A 106 26.81 23.94 -4.58
CA LYS A 106 27.96 23.97 -3.67
C LYS A 106 29.10 24.83 -4.22
N ALA A 107 29.45 24.67 -5.50
CA ALA A 107 30.48 25.48 -6.16
C ALA A 107 30.10 26.97 -6.20
N LYS A 108 28.84 27.29 -6.53
CA LYS A 108 28.34 28.67 -6.53
C LYS A 108 28.42 29.31 -5.14
N LYS A 109 28.04 28.58 -4.09
CA LYS A 109 28.14 29.03 -2.71
C LYS A 109 29.59 29.29 -2.29
N GLN A 110 30.51 28.39 -2.63
CA GLN A 110 31.94 28.57 -2.35
C GLN A 110 32.54 29.79 -3.06
N ARG A 111 32.11 30.07 -4.30
CA ARG A 111 32.56 31.25 -5.04
C ARG A 111 32.08 32.55 -4.37
N LEU A 112 30.81 32.60 -3.97
CA LEU A 112 30.21 33.75 -3.31
C LEU A 112 30.80 34.04 -1.91
N SER A 113 31.28 33.02 -1.20
CA SER A 113 31.93 33.20 0.11
C SER A 113 33.41 33.62 0.04
N ARG A 114 34.02 33.57 -1.15
CA ARG A 114 35.44 33.92 -1.37
C ARG A 114 35.62 35.34 -1.94
N THR A 115 34.57 35.90 -2.53
CA THR A 115 34.41 37.34 -2.81
C THR A 115 33.94 38.06 -1.57
#